data_AF-U4KQ22-F1
#
_entry.id   AF-U4KQ22-F1
#
_cell.length_a   1.000
_cell.length_b   1.000
_cell.length_c   1.000
_cell.angle_alpha   90.00
_cell.angle_beta   90.00
_cell.angle_gamma   90.00
#
_symmetry.space_group_name_H-M   'P 1'
#
loop_
_entity.id
_entity.type
_entity.pdbx_description
1 polymer ?
#
loop_
_entity_poly.entity_id
_entity_poly.type
_entity_poly.pdbx_seq_one_letter_code
_entity_poly.pdbx_strand_id
1 'polypeptide(L)'
;MLLLMLLMCSLTSCSKEKTELILTPPKEVVFSESTSLLSWGEVSGADAYVVSINNKLIETKDTFVDLSDYLTGNYVVMVKTVKGDASSYFSEYYKFSIIKDIELELIYDESFIRLQTEVTDLTFHVSVKHKNIEVKSYELEERQLTYEPLDGLVLYHIKATFNGVVVYDHEFYINVDGYTKPKDETSLSLQTSFFGVLYFNGNEVDEASYEIIDNRLSVFSDYLNQFNDGIYPLEIRGETNYVTFIYLTVDPNPRITSSSDVMYTGSDLIFTFDLYGGSFVGLSSNPNIKKEEYVISEDQVLIKKEYIERLIYLDPNQKERYTNLCF
;
A
#
# COMPACT_ATOMS: atom_id res chain seq x y z
N MET A 1 -69.12 57.26 51.10
CA MET A 1 -68.89 56.18 50.10
C MET A 1 -68.23 56.72 48.82
N LEU A 2 -67.32 57.69 48.92
CA LEU A 2 -66.59 58.26 47.77
C LEU A 2 -65.05 58.28 48.02
N LEU A 3 -64.62 57.96 49.25
CA LEU A 3 -63.22 58.03 49.68
C LEU A 3 -62.49 56.68 49.62
N LEU A 4 -63.22 55.57 49.40
CA LEU A 4 -62.64 54.23 49.33
C LEU A 4 -62.33 53.76 47.89
N MET A 5 -62.79 54.51 46.87
CA MET A 5 -62.61 54.17 45.46
C MET A 5 -61.39 54.82 44.82
N LEU A 6 -60.70 55.74 45.53
CA LEU A 6 -59.53 56.46 45.02
C LEU A 6 -58.18 55.86 45.49
N LEU A 7 -58.19 54.86 46.37
CA LEU A 7 -56.96 54.26 46.90
C LEU A 7 -56.57 52.92 46.22
N MET A 8 -57.37 52.40 45.29
CA MET A 8 -57.07 51.16 44.56
C MET A 8 -56.37 51.36 43.20
N CYS A 9 -56.15 52.61 42.76
CA CYS A 9 -55.48 52.89 41.48
C CYS A 9 -53.98 53.22 41.61
N SER A 10 -53.38 53.15 42.80
CA SER A 10 -51.95 53.49 43.02
C SER A 10 -51.00 52.27 43.02
N LEU A 11 -51.47 51.08 42.64
CA LEU A 11 -50.64 49.91 42.38
C LEU A 11 -50.44 49.67 40.88
N THR A 12 -50.32 50.74 40.07
CA THR A 12 -49.54 50.62 38.84
C THR A 12 -48.08 50.62 39.26
N SER A 13 -47.62 49.43 39.68
CA SER A 13 -46.22 49.08 39.61
C SER A 13 -45.78 49.50 38.22
N CYS A 14 -44.95 50.55 38.18
CA CYS A 14 -44.14 50.86 37.03
C CYS A 14 -43.28 49.61 36.86
N SER A 15 -43.80 48.62 36.12
CA SER A 15 -43.02 47.50 35.64
C SER A 15 -41.97 48.17 34.80
N LYS A 16 -40.78 48.42 35.39
CA LYS A 16 -39.57 48.75 34.67
C LYS A 16 -39.65 47.91 33.42
N GLU A 17 -39.78 48.56 32.27
CA GLU A 17 -39.70 47.89 30.99
C GLU A 17 -38.52 46.93 31.14
N LYS A 18 -38.82 45.62 31.15
CA LYS A 18 -37.78 44.62 30.98
C LYS A 18 -37.26 44.99 29.61
N THR A 19 -36.20 45.81 29.57
CA THR A 19 -35.44 46.05 28.37
C THR A 19 -35.04 44.65 27.97
N GLU A 20 -35.74 44.08 26.99
CA GLU A 20 -35.46 42.74 26.52
C GLU A 20 -34.01 42.78 26.15
N LEU A 21 -33.22 42.03 26.90
CA LEU A 21 -31.79 42.01 26.74
C LEU A 21 -31.54 41.22 25.46
N ILE A 22 -31.54 41.93 24.33
CA ILE A 22 -31.33 41.35 23.00
C ILE A 22 -29.84 41.02 22.90
N LEU A 23 -29.53 39.75 23.15
CA LEU A 23 -28.21 39.20 22.90
C LEU A 23 -28.07 38.87 21.41
N THR A 24 -27.01 39.34 20.79
CA THR A 24 -26.67 38.96 19.42
C THR A 24 -25.92 37.62 19.43
N PRO A 25 -26.14 36.74 18.43
CA PRO A 25 -25.29 35.57 18.25
C PRO A 25 -23.84 35.98 17.98
N PRO A 26 -22.85 35.16 18.37
CA PRO A 26 -21.46 35.35 17.97
C PRO A 26 -21.31 35.35 16.46
N LYS A 27 -20.31 36.10 15.98
CA LYS A 27 -19.90 36.17 14.57
C LYS A 27 -18.51 35.56 14.43
N GLU A 28 -18.07 35.37 13.19
CA GLU A 28 -16.70 34.96 12.87
C GLU A 28 -16.32 33.62 13.53
N VAL A 29 -17.27 32.68 13.55
CA VAL A 29 -16.98 31.30 13.98
C VAL A 29 -16.00 30.70 12.98
N VAL A 30 -14.80 30.34 13.44
CA VAL A 30 -13.73 29.81 12.60
C VAL A 30 -12.96 28.71 13.33
N PHE A 31 -12.49 27.71 12.58
CA PHE A 31 -11.59 26.69 13.07
C PHE A 31 -10.18 26.94 12.53
N SER A 32 -9.18 26.80 13.42
CA SER A 32 -7.77 26.90 13.10
C SER A 32 -7.11 25.53 13.22
N GLU A 33 -6.70 24.95 12.09
CA GLU A 33 -6.04 23.64 12.02
C GLU A 33 -4.72 23.63 12.81
N SER A 34 -3.91 24.70 12.71
CA SER A 34 -2.59 24.78 13.34
C SER A 34 -2.63 24.81 14.87
N THR A 35 -3.74 25.27 15.45
CA THR A 35 -3.91 25.35 16.90
C THR A 35 -4.98 24.39 17.41
N SER A 36 -5.70 23.70 16.52
CA SER A 36 -6.88 22.89 16.83
C SER A 36 -7.95 23.65 17.65
N LEU A 37 -8.04 24.98 17.47
CA LEU A 37 -8.99 25.82 18.19
C LEU A 37 -10.16 26.22 17.29
N LEU A 38 -11.37 26.02 17.78
CA LEU A 38 -12.57 26.66 17.26
C LEU A 38 -12.78 27.96 18.04
N SER A 39 -12.84 29.10 17.37
CA SER A 39 -12.99 30.42 18.00
C SER A 39 -14.11 31.25 17.36
N TRP A 40 -14.59 32.26 18.07
CA TRP A 40 -15.59 33.22 17.59
C TRP A 40 -15.38 34.60 18.19
N GLY A 41 -16.01 35.62 17.60
CA GLY A 41 -15.96 36.99 18.10
C GLY A 41 -16.68 37.14 19.44
N GLU A 42 -16.05 37.86 20.37
CA GLU A 42 -16.63 38.19 21.68
C GLU A 42 -17.93 39.00 21.52
N VAL A 43 -18.94 38.69 22.33
CA VAL A 43 -20.20 39.45 22.37
C VAL A 43 -20.28 40.26 23.65
N SER A 44 -20.33 41.58 23.50
CA SER A 44 -20.37 42.53 24.61
C SER A 44 -21.49 42.22 25.61
N GLY A 45 -21.09 41.97 26.85
CA GLY A 45 -22.01 41.73 27.96
C GLY A 45 -22.60 40.32 28.01
N ALA A 46 -22.05 39.36 27.27
CA ALA A 46 -22.30 37.94 27.49
C ALA A 46 -21.57 37.46 28.75
N ASP A 47 -22.19 36.53 29.49
CA ASP A 47 -21.59 35.86 30.64
C ASP A 47 -20.90 34.54 30.25
N ALA A 48 -21.41 33.90 29.18
CA ALA A 48 -20.93 32.62 28.66
C ALA A 48 -21.42 32.38 27.23
N TYR A 49 -21.01 31.24 26.67
CA TYR A 49 -21.39 30.74 25.35
C TYR A 49 -21.82 29.28 25.44
N VAL A 50 -22.72 28.89 24.53
CA VAL A 50 -23.07 27.48 24.29
C VAL A 50 -22.70 27.15 22.85
N VAL A 51 -21.80 26.19 22.69
CA VAL A 51 -21.34 25.68 21.41
C VAL A 51 -22.04 24.35 21.14
N SER A 52 -22.69 24.22 20.00
CA SER A 52 -23.20 22.94 19.48
C SER A 52 -22.20 22.40 18.46
N ILE A 53 -21.63 21.23 18.71
CA ILE A 53 -20.74 20.51 17.76
C ILE A 53 -21.41 19.18 17.43
N ASN A 54 -21.83 18.97 16.18
CA ASN A 54 -22.59 17.79 15.77
C ASN A 54 -23.76 17.46 16.72
N ASN A 55 -24.50 18.50 17.16
CA ASN A 55 -25.61 18.46 18.13
C ASN A 55 -25.24 18.19 19.60
N LYS A 56 -23.95 18.04 19.93
CA LYS A 56 -23.48 18.00 21.32
C LYS A 56 -23.24 19.41 21.83
N LEU A 57 -23.85 19.75 22.96
CA LEU A 57 -23.71 21.07 23.57
C LEU A 57 -22.53 21.13 24.54
N ILE A 58 -21.77 22.21 24.48
CA ILE A 58 -20.64 22.52 25.34
C ILE A 58 -20.85 23.95 25.84
N GLU A 59 -20.79 24.14 27.15
CA GLU A 59 -20.84 25.48 27.75
C GLU A 59 -19.42 25.93 28.09
N THR A 60 -19.09 27.17 27.74
CA THR A 60 -17.78 27.77 28.04
C THR A 60 -17.93 29.26 28.30
N LYS A 61 -16.99 29.83 29.06
CA LYS A 61 -16.89 31.28 29.25
C LYS A 61 -15.91 31.93 28.27
N ASP A 62 -15.04 31.12 27.69
CA ASP A 62 -14.06 31.58 26.71
C ASP A 62 -14.70 31.75 25.33
N THR A 63 -14.02 32.48 24.46
CA THR A 63 -14.42 32.67 23.05
C THR A 63 -13.85 31.60 22.12
N PHE A 64 -13.43 30.46 22.69
CA PHE A 64 -12.89 29.33 21.96
C PHE A 64 -13.19 27.98 22.65
N VAL A 65 -13.06 26.90 21.89
CA VAL A 65 -13.03 25.51 22.35
C VAL A 65 -11.81 24.81 21.75
N ASP A 66 -11.07 24.09 22.58
CA ASP A 66 -9.99 23.21 22.15
C ASP A 66 -10.55 21.89 21.60
N LEU A 67 -10.18 21.58 20.36
CA LEU A 67 -10.60 20.38 19.64
C LEU A 67 -9.44 19.41 19.39
N SER A 68 -8.30 19.55 20.08
CA SER A 68 -7.12 18.70 19.91
C SER A 68 -7.44 17.20 20.12
N ASP A 69 -8.36 16.91 21.04
CA ASP A 69 -8.79 15.53 21.34
C ASP A 69 -9.91 15.01 20.43
N TYR A 70 -10.44 15.84 19.54
CA TYR A 70 -11.48 15.40 18.61
C TYR A 70 -10.88 14.48 17.55
N LEU A 71 -11.65 13.48 17.13
CA LEU A 71 -11.24 12.55 16.08
C LEU A 71 -11.26 13.24 14.71
N THR A 72 -10.66 12.60 13.72
CA THR A 72 -10.87 13.01 12.33
C THR A 72 -12.35 12.94 11.98
N GLY A 73 -12.84 13.94 11.26
CA GLY A 73 -14.20 13.92 10.75
C GLY A 73 -14.71 15.28 10.31
N ASN A 74 -15.92 15.27 9.79
CA ASN A 74 -16.67 16.46 9.44
C ASN A 74 -17.46 16.98 10.65
N TYR A 75 -17.37 18.28 10.90
CA TYR A 75 -18.02 18.93 12.03
C TYR A 75 -18.93 20.07 11.57
N VAL A 76 -20.11 20.11 12.16
CA VAL A 76 -21.07 21.21 12.03
C VAL A 76 -21.18 21.90 13.38
N VAL A 77 -20.95 23.20 13.39
CA VAL A 77 -20.89 24.01 14.60
C VAL A 77 -21.84 25.18 14.54
N MET A 78 -22.44 25.48 15.69
CA MET A 78 -23.16 26.73 15.94
C MET A 78 -22.83 27.22 17.35
N VAL A 79 -22.81 28.55 17.54
CA VAL A 79 -22.55 29.14 18.85
C VAL A 79 -23.68 30.10 19.21
N LYS A 80 -24.13 30.10 20.46
CA LYS A 80 -25.02 31.14 21.01
C LYS A 80 -24.43 31.75 22.27
N THR A 81 -24.81 32.99 22.57
CA THR A 81 -24.42 33.70 23.79
C THR A 81 -25.43 33.47 24.90
N VAL A 82 -24.96 33.57 26.14
CA VAL A 82 -25.77 33.47 27.36
C VAL A 82 -25.48 34.66 28.27
N LYS A 83 -26.51 35.23 28.89
CA LYS A 83 -26.41 36.22 29.97
C LYS A 83 -27.51 35.99 30.99
N GLY A 84 -27.15 35.61 32.21
CA GLY A 84 -28.10 35.09 33.21
C GLY A 84 -28.99 33.99 32.61
N ASP A 85 -30.30 34.16 32.71
CA ASP A 85 -31.30 33.21 32.16
C ASP A 85 -31.65 33.47 30.69
N ALA A 86 -31.06 34.49 30.05
CA ALA A 86 -31.31 34.82 28.64
C ALA A 86 -30.23 34.26 27.72
N SER A 87 -30.61 33.90 26.48
CA SER A 87 -29.67 33.49 25.44
C SER A 87 -30.03 34.05 24.07
N SER A 88 -29.04 34.26 23.21
CA SER A 88 -29.30 34.56 21.80
C SER A 88 -29.83 33.34 21.05
N TYR A 89 -30.25 33.56 19.80
CA TYR A 89 -30.28 32.48 18.80
C TYR A 89 -28.87 31.94 18.55
N PHE A 90 -28.79 30.75 17.95
CA PHE A 90 -27.53 30.25 17.42
C PHE A 90 -27.03 31.11 16.25
N SER A 91 -25.70 31.16 16.09
CA SER A 91 -25.04 31.66 14.90
C SER A 91 -25.45 30.86 13.66
N GLU A 92 -25.05 31.34 12.48
CA GLU A 92 -25.08 30.49 11.29
C GLU A 92 -24.22 29.23 11.48
N TYR A 93 -24.55 28.19 10.73
CA TYR A 93 -23.78 26.94 10.72
C TYR A 93 -22.38 27.20 10.14
N TYR A 94 -21.37 26.81 10.89
CA TYR A 94 -19.99 26.71 10.42
C TYR A 94 -19.62 25.24 10.22
N LYS A 95 -19.02 24.91 9.08
CA LYS A 95 -18.62 23.54 8.73
C LYS A 95 -17.11 23.49 8.51
N PHE A 96 -16.46 22.48 9.08
CA PHE A 96 -15.03 22.22 8.88
C PHE A 96 -14.74 20.72 9.01
N SER A 97 -13.53 20.33 8.67
CA SER A 97 -13.01 18.99 8.92
C SER A 97 -11.82 19.06 9.86
N ILE A 98 -11.69 18.06 10.73
CA ILE A 98 -10.43 17.78 11.42
C ILE A 98 -9.78 16.63 10.67
N ILE A 99 -8.54 16.81 10.23
CA ILE A 99 -7.72 15.79 9.58
C ILE A 99 -6.57 15.50 10.54
N LYS A 100 -6.43 14.24 10.95
CA LYS A 100 -5.27 13.76 11.70
C LYS A 100 -4.54 12.80 10.78
N ASP A 101 -3.23 12.97 10.67
CA ASP A 101 -2.41 12.07 9.87
C ASP A 101 -2.54 10.66 10.44
N ILE A 102 -2.74 9.69 9.54
CA ILE A 102 -2.70 8.29 9.90
C ILE A 102 -1.38 7.69 9.42
N GLU A 103 -0.74 6.92 10.29
CA GLU A 103 0.35 6.06 9.87
C GLU A 103 -0.25 4.82 9.21
N LEU A 104 0.02 4.67 7.92
CA LEU A 104 -0.35 3.50 7.14
C LEU A 104 0.92 2.84 6.61
N GLU A 105 1.16 1.63 7.08
CA GLU A 105 2.24 0.79 6.60
C GLU A 105 1.72 -0.13 5.49
N LEU A 106 2.44 -0.19 4.38
CA LEU A 106 2.16 -1.11 3.28
C LEU A 106 3.14 -2.28 3.38
N ILE A 107 2.61 -3.48 3.58
CA ILE A 107 3.39 -4.72 3.59
C ILE A 107 3.18 -5.41 2.25
N TYR A 108 4.28 -5.60 1.54
CA TYR A 108 4.32 -6.20 0.22
C TYR A 108 4.69 -7.68 0.30
N ASP A 109 3.86 -8.50 -0.33
CA ASP A 109 4.13 -9.91 -0.63
C ASP A 109 4.02 -10.10 -2.15
N GLU A 110 4.46 -11.24 -2.68
CA GLU A 110 4.32 -11.58 -4.10
C GLU A 110 2.88 -11.71 -4.58
N SER A 111 1.95 -11.97 -3.67
CA SER A 111 0.55 -12.23 -4.01
C SER A 111 -0.41 -11.16 -3.50
N PHE A 112 0.02 -10.30 -2.57
CA PHE A 112 -0.87 -9.31 -1.96
C PHE A 112 -0.14 -8.08 -1.42
N ILE A 113 -0.92 -7.01 -1.23
CA ILE A 113 -0.58 -5.86 -0.40
C ILE A 113 -1.43 -5.94 0.87
N ARG A 114 -0.81 -5.84 2.03
CA ARG A 114 -1.53 -5.68 3.30
C ARG A 114 -1.37 -4.25 3.80
N LEU A 115 -2.48 -3.65 4.18
CA LEU A 115 -2.58 -2.30 4.71
C LEU A 115 -2.64 -2.38 6.24
N GLN A 116 -1.57 -1.96 6.93
CA GLN A 116 -1.46 -2.04 8.38
C GLN A 116 -1.54 -0.64 9.01
N THR A 117 -2.42 -0.50 10.00
CA THR A 117 -2.63 0.75 10.74
C THR A 117 -3.41 0.47 12.03
N GLU A 118 -3.13 1.24 13.08
CA GLU A 118 -3.81 1.17 14.38
C GLU A 118 -5.26 1.69 14.34
N VAL A 119 -5.62 2.48 13.33
CA VAL A 119 -6.98 3.02 13.19
C VAL A 119 -7.90 1.95 12.61
N THR A 120 -8.90 1.47 13.35
CA THR A 120 -9.75 0.32 12.94
C THR A 120 -10.85 0.67 11.93
N ASP A 121 -11.37 1.90 11.97
CA ASP A 121 -12.63 2.25 11.28
C ASP A 121 -12.39 2.99 9.96
N LEU A 122 -11.39 2.53 9.20
CA LEU A 122 -11.06 3.08 7.88
C LEU A 122 -11.77 2.32 6.76
N THR A 123 -12.31 3.06 5.81
CA THR A 123 -12.74 2.52 4.51
C THR A 123 -11.64 2.76 3.50
N PHE A 124 -11.14 1.69 2.88
CA PHE A 124 -10.10 1.76 1.86
C PHE A 124 -10.71 1.60 0.48
N HIS A 125 -10.43 2.55 -0.39
CA HIS A 125 -10.67 2.44 -1.82
C HIS A 125 -9.34 2.29 -2.54
N VAL A 126 -9.20 1.25 -3.35
CA VAL A 126 -8.01 1.05 -4.18
C VAL A 126 -8.41 1.03 -5.64
N SER A 127 -7.80 1.89 -6.45
CA SER A 127 -7.89 1.79 -7.90
C SER A 127 -6.59 1.27 -8.49
N VAL A 128 -6.71 0.38 -9.47
CA VAL A 128 -5.59 -0.30 -10.12
C VAL A 128 -5.59 0.06 -11.60
N LYS A 129 -4.49 0.66 -12.05
CA LYS A 129 -4.27 1.05 -13.45
C LYS A 129 -3.10 0.27 -14.02
N HIS A 130 -3.29 -0.31 -15.20
CA HIS A 130 -2.25 -1.00 -15.94
C HIS A 130 -2.17 -0.40 -17.35
N LYS A 131 -0.96 -0.07 -17.81
CA LYS A 131 -0.75 0.65 -19.09
C LYS A 131 -1.60 1.93 -19.19
N ASN A 132 -1.74 2.64 -18.06
CA ASN A 132 -2.54 3.86 -17.88
C ASN A 132 -4.06 3.71 -18.10
N ILE A 133 -4.58 2.48 -18.04
CA ILE A 133 -6.01 2.19 -18.12
C ILE A 133 -6.45 1.67 -16.75
N GLU A 134 -7.51 2.25 -16.18
CA GLU A 134 -8.12 1.71 -14.98
C GLU A 134 -8.70 0.32 -15.29
N VAL A 135 -8.16 -0.69 -14.61
CA VAL A 135 -8.57 -2.08 -14.79
C VAL A 135 -9.61 -2.45 -13.76
N LYS A 136 -9.48 -1.93 -12.53
CA LYS A 136 -10.37 -2.30 -11.43
C LYS A 136 -10.33 -1.27 -10.29
N SER A 137 -11.43 -1.24 -9.54
CA SER A 137 -11.57 -0.47 -8.31
C SER A 137 -12.18 -1.38 -7.23
N TYR A 138 -11.67 -1.26 -6.01
CA TYR A 138 -12.03 -2.07 -4.87
C TYR A 138 -12.39 -1.17 -3.69
N GLU A 139 -13.41 -1.57 -2.93
CA GLU A 139 -13.56 -1.18 -1.53
C GLU A 139 -13.11 -2.37 -0.69
N LEU A 140 -12.04 -2.21 0.09
CA LEU A 140 -11.44 -3.34 0.81
C LEU A 140 -12.10 -3.51 2.18
N GLU A 141 -12.71 -4.67 2.40
CA GLU A 141 -13.21 -5.09 3.71
C GLU A 141 -12.08 -5.66 4.59
N GLU A 142 -11.13 -6.41 4.00
CA GLU A 142 -10.13 -7.19 4.75
C GLU A 142 -8.74 -6.54 4.84
N ARG A 143 -8.58 -5.23 4.55
CA ARG A 143 -7.28 -4.51 4.54
C ARG A 143 -6.16 -5.23 3.77
N GLN A 144 -6.55 -6.06 2.82
CA GLN A 144 -5.64 -6.83 2.00
C GLN A 144 -6.15 -6.77 0.57
N LEU A 145 -5.24 -6.48 -0.35
CA LEU A 145 -5.49 -6.49 -1.77
C LEU A 145 -4.65 -7.61 -2.37
N THR A 146 -5.28 -8.67 -2.83
CA THR A 146 -4.62 -9.70 -3.64
C THR A 146 -4.32 -9.13 -5.02
N TYR A 147 -3.13 -9.39 -5.55
CA TYR A 147 -2.80 -8.97 -6.91
C TYR A 147 -3.66 -9.69 -7.93
N GLU A 148 -4.00 -8.94 -8.98
CA GLU A 148 -4.51 -9.53 -10.20
C GLU A 148 -3.32 -10.07 -11.02
N PRO A 149 -3.52 -11.11 -11.86
CA PRO A 149 -2.50 -11.64 -12.74
C PRO A 149 -2.24 -10.66 -13.90
N LEU A 150 -1.61 -9.54 -13.57
CA LEU A 150 -1.14 -8.51 -14.50
C LEU A 150 0.35 -8.72 -14.76
N ASP A 151 0.86 -8.15 -15.85
CA ASP A 151 2.27 -8.16 -16.22
C ASP A 151 2.87 -6.75 -16.10
N GLY A 152 4.17 -6.68 -15.80
CA GLY A 152 4.95 -5.45 -15.79
C GLY A 152 4.52 -4.41 -14.77
N LEU A 153 4.47 -3.15 -15.20
CA LEU A 153 4.30 -2.01 -14.31
C LEU A 153 2.81 -1.66 -14.11
N VAL A 154 2.36 -1.74 -12.85
CA VAL A 154 0.99 -1.49 -12.41
C VAL A 154 0.97 -0.33 -11.42
N LEU A 155 0.07 0.63 -11.62
CA LEU A 155 -0.15 1.76 -10.72
C LEU A 155 -1.30 1.44 -9.76
N TYR A 156 -1.03 1.54 -8.47
CA TYR A 156 -2.01 1.44 -7.40
C TYR A 156 -2.24 2.81 -6.80
N HIS A 157 -3.51 3.15 -6.61
CA HIS A 157 -3.94 4.38 -5.95
C HIS A 157 -4.81 4.02 -4.76
N ILE A 158 -4.27 4.22 -3.56
CA ILE A 158 -4.95 3.90 -2.31
C ILE A 158 -5.49 5.17 -1.67
N LYS A 159 -6.78 5.18 -1.40
CA LYS A 159 -7.46 6.18 -0.59
C LYS A 159 -8.02 5.55 0.67
N ALA A 160 -7.68 6.07 1.83
CA ALA A 160 -8.34 5.71 3.08
C ALA A 160 -9.23 6.86 3.55
N THR A 161 -10.44 6.54 3.97
CA THR A 161 -11.38 7.51 4.53
C THR A 161 -11.78 7.12 5.94
N PHE A 162 -11.89 8.12 6.81
CA PHE A 162 -12.40 8.00 8.17
C PHE A 162 -13.55 8.98 8.35
N ASN A 163 -14.74 8.51 8.72
CA ASN A 163 -15.95 9.33 8.83
C ASN A 163 -16.22 10.22 7.58
N GLY A 164 -15.94 9.67 6.39
CA GLY A 164 -16.12 10.35 5.10
C GLY A 164 -15.07 11.41 4.77
N VAL A 165 -14.01 11.57 5.58
CA VAL A 165 -12.87 12.45 5.31
C VAL A 165 -11.71 11.60 4.79
N VAL A 166 -11.04 12.04 3.72
CA VAL A 166 -9.83 11.38 3.21
C VAL A 166 -8.68 11.66 4.17
N VAL A 167 -8.08 10.60 4.70
CA VAL A 167 -6.95 10.66 5.64
C VAL A 167 -5.66 10.10 5.07
N TYR A 168 -5.75 9.42 3.92
CA TYR A 168 -4.62 8.90 3.18
C TYR A 168 -4.98 8.89 1.69
N ASP A 169 -4.10 9.42 0.85
CA ASP A 169 -4.28 9.49 -0.60
C ASP A 169 -2.91 9.37 -1.27
N HIS A 170 -2.52 8.15 -1.65
CA HIS A 170 -1.20 7.90 -2.22
C HIS A 170 -1.25 6.97 -3.43
N GLU A 171 -0.39 7.28 -4.39
CA GLU A 171 -0.12 6.47 -5.57
C GLU A 171 1.27 5.82 -5.47
N PHE A 172 1.37 4.59 -5.93
CA PHE A 172 2.64 3.89 -6.08
C PHE A 172 2.59 2.87 -7.21
N TYR A 173 3.75 2.60 -7.79
CA TYR A 173 3.91 1.61 -8.84
C TYR A 173 4.45 0.30 -8.28
N ILE A 174 3.92 -0.82 -8.75
CA ILE A 174 4.50 -2.15 -8.55
C ILE A 174 4.90 -2.70 -9.91
N ASN A 175 6.16 -3.13 -10.05
CA ASN A 175 6.54 -4.04 -11.13
C ASN A 175 6.37 -5.49 -10.64
N VAL A 176 5.29 -6.13 -11.12
CA VAL A 176 4.89 -7.49 -10.69
C VAL A 176 5.71 -8.60 -11.33
N ASP A 177 6.46 -8.31 -12.40
CA ASP A 177 7.36 -9.30 -13.02
C ASP A 177 8.56 -9.61 -12.12
N GLY A 178 8.94 -8.65 -11.28
CA GLY A 178 10.14 -8.70 -10.45
C GLY A 178 11.44 -8.82 -11.24
N TYR A 179 12.53 -9.10 -10.53
CA TYR A 179 13.86 -9.30 -11.10
C TYR A 179 14.58 -10.43 -10.39
N THR A 180 15.20 -11.31 -11.17
CA THR A 180 16.11 -12.31 -10.62
C THR A 180 17.52 -11.76 -10.61
N LYS A 181 18.23 -11.91 -9.48
CA LYS A 181 19.65 -11.60 -9.39
C LYS A 181 20.47 -12.89 -9.54
N PRO A 182 21.19 -13.10 -10.65
CA PRO A 182 22.15 -14.19 -10.75
C PRO A 182 23.30 -14.02 -9.77
N LYS A 183 23.83 -15.12 -9.23
CA LYS A 183 24.88 -15.10 -8.21
C LYS A 183 26.25 -14.66 -8.74
N ASP A 184 26.51 -14.90 -10.02
CA ASP A 184 27.73 -14.54 -10.73
C ASP A 184 27.79 -13.08 -11.18
N GLU A 185 26.67 -12.36 -11.12
CA GLU A 185 26.63 -10.93 -11.39
C GLU A 185 27.18 -10.13 -10.20
N THR A 186 27.95 -9.07 -10.51
CA THR A 186 28.51 -8.15 -9.52
C THR A 186 27.46 -7.19 -8.96
N SER A 187 26.30 -7.09 -9.61
CA SER A 187 25.20 -6.21 -9.24
C SER A 187 23.90 -6.67 -9.87
N LEU A 188 22.77 -6.47 -9.18
CA LEU A 188 21.46 -6.49 -9.81
C LEU A 188 21.24 -5.16 -10.53
N SER A 189 20.99 -5.18 -11.85
CA SER A 189 20.66 -3.99 -12.63
C SER A 189 19.18 -3.97 -13.03
N LEU A 190 18.50 -2.87 -12.74
CA LEU A 190 17.10 -2.65 -13.13
C LEU A 190 16.91 -1.28 -13.78
N GLN A 191 16.09 -1.23 -14.83
CA GLN A 191 15.70 0.01 -15.50
C GLN A 191 14.56 0.65 -14.71
N THR A 192 14.76 1.88 -14.25
CA THR A 192 13.77 2.62 -13.45
C THR A 192 13.83 4.11 -13.74
N SER A 193 12.67 4.72 -13.89
CA SER A 193 12.50 6.19 -13.93
C SER A 193 12.17 6.79 -12.56
N PHE A 194 12.20 5.98 -11.51
CA PHE A 194 11.85 6.37 -10.14
C PHE A 194 13.12 6.70 -9.35
N PHE A 195 13.09 7.80 -8.62
CA PHE A 195 14.22 8.31 -7.84
C PHE A 195 13.78 8.61 -6.41
N GLY A 196 14.62 8.26 -5.45
CA GLY A 196 14.31 8.39 -4.03
C GLY A 196 15.25 7.57 -3.16
N VAL A 197 14.87 7.40 -1.90
CA VAL A 197 15.58 6.56 -0.94
C VAL A 197 15.25 5.10 -1.22
N LEU A 198 16.28 4.26 -1.32
CA LEU A 198 16.15 2.84 -1.61
C LEU A 198 15.95 2.04 -0.32
N TYR A 199 14.96 1.16 -0.30
CA TYR A 199 14.72 0.20 0.76
C TYR A 199 14.75 -1.22 0.19
N PHE A 200 15.35 -2.15 0.92
CA PHE A 200 15.36 -3.56 0.61
C PHE A 200 14.86 -4.36 1.81
N ASN A 201 13.79 -5.13 1.60
CA ASN A 201 13.11 -5.86 2.66
C ASN A 201 12.77 -4.98 3.89
N GLY A 202 12.22 -3.79 3.63
CA GLY A 202 11.83 -2.82 4.65
C GLY A 202 12.98 -2.00 5.29
N ASN A 203 14.24 -2.28 4.95
CA ASN A 203 15.39 -1.57 5.52
C ASN A 203 16.02 -0.62 4.51
N GLU A 204 16.39 0.58 4.95
CA GLU A 204 17.08 1.55 4.11
C GLU A 204 18.44 0.98 3.63
N VAL A 205 18.71 1.13 2.34
CA VAL A 205 19.96 0.68 1.71
C VAL A 205 20.95 1.82 1.74
N ASP A 206 22.16 1.57 2.26
CA ASP A 206 23.24 2.56 2.28
C ASP A 206 23.61 3.01 0.85
N GLU A 207 23.84 4.31 0.65
CA GLU A 207 24.18 4.89 -0.66
C GLU A 207 25.46 4.28 -1.28
N ALA A 208 26.37 3.71 -0.49
CA ALA A 208 27.54 3.00 -0.99
C ALA A 208 27.22 1.61 -1.57
N SER A 209 26.01 1.10 -1.35
CA SER A 209 25.56 -0.24 -1.76
C SER A 209 24.81 -0.25 -3.09
N TYR A 210 24.57 0.91 -3.69
CA TYR A 210 23.91 1.02 -4.99
C TYR A 210 24.40 2.24 -5.78
N GLU A 211 24.14 2.23 -7.08
CA GLU A 211 24.34 3.40 -7.95
C GLU A 211 23.15 3.59 -8.88
N ILE A 212 22.86 4.84 -9.23
CA ILE A 212 21.86 5.19 -10.24
C ILE A 212 22.56 5.98 -11.34
N ILE A 213 22.65 5.39 -12.53
CA ILE A 213 23.26 6.00 -13.72
C ILE A 213 22.32 5.80 -14.90
N ASP A 214 21.99 6.87 -15.62
CA ASP A 214 21.17 6.83 -16.85
C ASP A 214 19.86 6.01 -16.69
N ASN A 215 19.08 6.27 -15.64
CA ASN A 215 17.84 5.55 -15.30
C ASN A 215 18.04 4.04 -15.03
N ARG A 216 19.25 3.63 -14.69
CA ARG A 216 19.55 2.27 -14.26
C ARG A 216 19.99 2.28 -12.81
N LEU A 217 19.18 1.65 -11.95
CA LEU A 217 19.56 1.33 -10.59
C LEU A 217 20.39 0.04 -10.61
N SER A 218 21.58 0.08 -10.04
CA SER A 218 22.44 -1.10 -9.85
C SER A 218 22.68 -1.30 -8.37
N VAL A 219 22.17 -2.39 -7.79
CA VAL A 219 22.40 -2.75 -6.38
C VAL A 219 23.55 -3.75 -6.32
N PHE A 220 24.60 -3.43 -5.56
CA PHE A 220 25.82 -4.23 -5.55
C PHE A 220 25.64 -5.58 -4.83
N SER A 221 26.33 -6.59 -5.35
CA SER A 221 26.22 -7.95 -4.83
C SER A 221 26.70 -8.10 -3.39
N ASP A 222 27.66 -7.30 -2.94
CA ASP A 222 28.13 -7.33 -1.54
C ASP A 222 27.03 -6.99 -0.53
N TYR A 223 26.06 -6.16 -0.93
CA TYR A 223 24.87 -5.90 -0.13
C TYR A 223 23.88 -7.06 -0.19
N LEU A 224 23.51 -7.50 -1.40
CA LEU A 224 22.50 -8.55 -1.60
C LEU A 224 22.93 -9.92 -1.04
N ASN A 225 24.24 -10.23 -1.04
CA ASN A 225 24.77 -11.50 -0.54
C ASN A 225 24.70 -11.64 0.99
N GLN A 226 24.25 -10.60 1.71
CA GLN A 226 23.99 -10.65 3.15
C GLN A 226 22.65 -11.32 3.47
N PHE A 227 21.78 -11.46 2.47
CA PHE A 227 20.47 -12.09 2.60
C PHE A 227 20.52 -13.55 2.14
N ASN A 228 19.64 -14.38 2.72
CA ASN A 228 19.46 -15.75 2.27
C ASN A 228 18.70 -15.77 0.93
N ASP A 229 18.62 -16.95 0.32
CA ASP A 229 17.74 -17.16 -0.81
C ASP A 229 16.29 -16.90 -0.43
N GLY A 230 15.55 -16.28 -1.34
CA GLY A 230 14.18 -15.87 -1.10
C GLY A 230 13.74 -14.76 -2.04
N ILE A 231 12.51 -14.29 -1.80
CA ILE A 231 11.94 -13.15 -2.49
C ILE A 231 11.88 -11.98 -1.52
N TYR A 232 12.38 -10.84 -1.97
CA TYR A 232 12.47 -9.64 -1.16
C TYR A 232 11.88 -8.44 -1.89
N PRO A 233 11.05 -7.62 -1.25
CA PRO A 233 10.62 -6.37 -1.85
C PRO A 233 11.78 -5.38 -1.89
N LEU A 234 11.91 -4.69 -3.02
CA LEU A 234 12.76 -3.53 -3.21
C LEU A 234 11.85 -2.33 -3.47
N GLU A 235 11.98 -1.30 -2.64
CA GLU A 235 11.17 -0.09 -2.70
C GLU A 235 12.06 1.13 -2.98
N ILE A 236 11.60 2.03 -3.83
CA ILE A 236 12.17 3.36 -4.01
C ILE A 236 11.12 4.35 -3.50
N ARG A 237 11.42 5.05 -2.40
CA ARG A 237 10.53 6.03 -1.78
C ARG A 237 10.96 7.44 -2.16
N GLY A 238 10.10 8.15 -2.89
CA GLY A 238 10.40 9.47 -3.46
C GLY A 238 9.13 10.27 -3.72
N GLU A 239 9.13 11.09 -4.79
CA GLU A 239 7.89 11.77 -5.23
C GLU A 239 6.79 10.78 -5.64
N THR A 240 7.21 9.62 -6.16
CA THR A 240 6.33 8.50 -6.46
C THR A 240 7.02 7.23 -6.00
N ASN A 241 6.32 6.45 -5.18
CA ASN A 241 6.88 5.21 -4.67
C ASN A 241 6.85 4.14 -5.76
N TYR A 242 7.92 3.36 -5.84
CA TYR A 242 8.05 2.22 -6.73
C TYR A 242 8.44 0.99 -5.94
N VAL A 243 7.83 -0.15 -6.27
CA VAL A 243 8.09 -1.44 -5.62
C VAL A 243 8.32 -2.49 -6.69
N THR A 244 9.26 -3.39 -6.45
CA THR A 244 9.46 -4.60 -7.24
C THR A 244 9.94 -5.73 -6.35
N PHE A 245 9.93 -6.96 -6.86
CA PHE A 245 10.34 -8.15 -6.12
C PHE A 245 11.67 -8.67 -6.64
N ILE A 246 12.62 -8.90 -5.74
CA ILE A 246 13.94 -9.42 -6.05
C ILE A 246 14.00 -10.88 -5.64
N TYR A 247 14.22 -11.74 -6.64
CA TYR A 247 14.44 -13.16 -6.46
C TYR A 247 15.94 -13.40 -6.27
N LEU A 248 16.33 -13.72 -5.03
CA LEU A 248 17.67 -14.18 -4.69
C LEU A 248 17.68 -15.71 -4.73
N THR A 249 18.35 -16.31 -5.71
CA THR A 249 18.41 -17.77 -5.88
C THR A 249 19.85 -18.29 -5.95
N VAL A 250 20.11 -19.42 -5.29
CA VAL A 250 21.34 -20.20 -5.49
C VAL A 250 21.24 -20.95 -6.82
N ASP A 251 21.95 -20.40 -7.80
CA ASP A 251 22.52 -21.13 -8.94
C ASP A 251 21.52 -21.56 -10.04
N PRO A 252 21.28 -20.71 -11.07
CA PRO A 252 20.37 -20.99 -12.17
C PRO A 252 21.01 -21.93 -13.22
N ASN A 253 21.78 -22.92 -12.79
CA ASN A 253 22.36 -23.89 -13.69
C ASN A 253 21.37 -25.05 -13.90
N PRO A 254 20.89 -25.28 -15.14
CA PRO A 254 20.08 -26.44 -15.44
C PRO A 254 20.82 -27.70 -15.00
N ARG A 255 20.15 -28.54 -14.21
CA ARG A 255 20.77 -29.76 -13.70
C ARG A 255 19.87 -30.96 -13.90
N ILE A 256 20.48 -32.11 -14.17
CA ILE A 256 19.76 -33.37 -14.20
C ILE A 256 19.28 -33.73 -12.78
N THR A 257 18.00 -34.07 -12.66
CA THR A 257 17.37 -34.50 -11.40
C THR A 257 17.09 -36.00 -11.38
N SER A 258 17.00 -36.63 -12.55
CA SER A 258 17.01 -38.09 -12.69
C SER A 258 18.42 -38.66 -12.52
N SER A 259 18.55 -39.96 -12.23
CA SER A 259 19.84 -40.65 -12.26
C SER A 259 20.51 -40.49 -13.63
N SER A 260 21.77 -40.06 -13.67
CA SER A 260 22.60 -40.13 -14.87
C SER A 260 23.14 -41.55 -15.11
N ASP A 261 23.38 -42.31 -14.04
CA ASP A 261 23.75 -43.72 -14.14
C ASP A 261 22.51 -44.57 -14.45
N VAL A 262 22.27 -44.85 -15.73
CA VAL A 262 21.16 -45.68 -16.21
C VAL A 262 21.69 -46.91 -16.96
N MET A 263 21.26 -48.09 -16.53
CA MET A 263 21.53 -49.36 -17.22
C MET A 263 20.55 -49.55 -18.37
N TYR A 264 21.07 -49.63 -19.61
CA TYR A 264 20.24 -49.88 -20.78
C TYR A 264 19.65 -51.29 -20.80
N THR A 265 18.32 -51.40 -20.84
CA THR A 265 17.56 -52.67 -20.81
C THR A 265 16.75 -52.95 -22.08
N GLY A 266 16.93 -52.17 -23.14
CA GLY A 266 16.17 -52.31 -24.41
C GLY A 266 14.99 -51.34 -24.57
N SER A 267 14.90 -50.31 -23.73
CA SER A 267 13.86 -49.28 -23.76
C SER A 267 14.46 -47.88 -23.95
N ASP A 268 13.61 -46.91 -24.28
CA ASP A 268 13.99 -45.49 -24.30
C ASP A 268 14.54 -45.06 -22.93
N LEU A 269 15.46 -44.10 -22.95
CA LEU A 269 16.01 -43.49 -21.74
C LEU A 269 15.36 -42.13 -21.55
N ILE A 270 14.92 -41.83 -20.33
CA ILE A 270 14.28 -40.57 -19.98
C ILE A 270 15.10 -39.91 -18.89
N PHE A 271 15.50 -38.67 -19.13
CA PHE A 271 16.20 -37.84 -18.17
C PHE A 271 15.36 -36.62 -17.85
N THR A 272 15.25 -36.29 -16.56
CA THR A 272 14.51 -35.14 -16.04
C THR A 272 15.49 -34.09 -15.55
N PHE A 273 15.16 -32.83 -15.76
CA PHE A 273 16.00 -31.69 -15.43
C PHE A 273 15.23 -30.66 -14.61
N ASP A 274 15.93 -29.98 -13.72
CA ASP A 274 15.46 -28.70 -13.18
C ASP A 274 16.06 -27.60 -14.05
N LEU A 275 15.21 -26.86 -14.78
CA LEU A 275 15.63 -25.89 -15.78
C LEU A 275 15.69 -24.45 -15.27
N TYR A 276 15.19 -24.17 -14.06
CA TYR A 276 15.19 -22.82 -13.47
C TYR A 276 14.68 -21.71 -14.41
N GLY A 277 13.57 -21.97 -15.12
CA GLY A 277 12.98 -21.04 -16.10
C GLY A 277 13.64 -21.06 -17.48
N GLY A 278 14.70 -21.85 -17.67
CA GLY A 278 15.32 -22.11 -18.97
C GLY A 278 14.52 -23.06 -19.86
N SER A 279 14.99 -23.25 -21.09
CA SER A 279 14.42 -24.20 -22.05
C SER A 279 15.52 -24.94 -22.81
N PHE A 280 15.24 -26.16 -23.25
CA PHE A 280 16.19 -26.89 -24.09
C PHE A 280 16.22 -26.32 -25.51
N VAL A 281 17.42 -26.01 -25.99
CA VAL A 281 17.64 -25.59 -27.39
C VAL A 281 17.95 -26.79 -28.31
N GLY A 282 18.33 -27.93 -27.73
CA GLY A 282 18.64 -29.19 -28.42
C GLY A 282 19.83 -29.92 -27.81
N LEU A 283 20.12 -31.13 -28.33
CA LEU A 283 21.30 -31.91 -27.94
C LEU A 283 22.45 -31.68 -28.93
N SER A 284 22.96 -30.44 -28.98
CA SER A 284 23.92 -29.98 -30.00
C SER A 284 25.37 -30.43 -29.78
N SER A 285 25.71 -30.92 -28.58
CA SER A 285 27.06 -31.32 -28.19
C SER A 285 27.45 -32.74 -28.62
N ASN A 286 26.48 -33.57 -29.04
CA ASN A 286 26.74 -34.94 -29.49
C ASN A 286 26.57 -35.04 -31.01
N PRO A 287 27.65 -35.08 -31.81
CA PRO A 287 27.56 -35.12 -33.26
C PRO A 287 26.94 -36.42 -33.81
N ASN A 288 26.75 -37.43 -32.95
CA ASN A 288 26.27 -38.74 -33.36
C ASN A 288 24.76 -38.94 -33.14
N ILE A 289 24.08 -38.04 -32.40
CA ILE A 289 22.62 -38.12 -32.21
C ILE A 289 21.90 -37.22 -33.22
N LYS A 290 20.88 -37.77 -33.88
CA LYS A 290 20.07 -37.04 -34.86
C LYS A 290 18.82 -36.45 -34.20
N LYS A 291 18.24 -35.42 -34.82
CA LYS A 291 17.06 -34.72 -34.27
C LYS A 291 15.85 -35.66 -34.10
N GLU A 292 15.70 -36.66 -34.95
CA GLU A 292 14.64 -37.66 -34.89
C GLU A 292 14.84 -38.73 -33.80
N GLU A 293 15.99 -38.74 -33.12
CA GLU A 293 16.40 -39.76 -32.16
C GLU A 293 16.25 -39.35 -30.69
N TYR A 294 15.77 -38.14 -30.46
CA TYR A 294 15.39 -37.68 -29.13
C TYR A 294 14.09 -36.87 -29.20
N VAL A 295 13.43 -36.75 -28.05
CA VAL A 295 12.26 -35.90 -27.85
C VAL A 295 12.52 -35.05 -26.61
N ILE A 296 12.34 -33.75 -26.75
CA ILE A 296 12.33 -32.81 -25.62
C ILE A 296 10.88 -32.50 -25.30
N SER A 297 10.51 -32.56 -24.03
CA SER A 297 9.19 -32.16 -23.53
C SER A 297 9.38 -31.45 -22.20
N GLU A 298 9.06 -30.15 -22.13
CA GLU A 298 9.18 -29.32 -20.91
C GLU A 298 10.53 -29.51 -20.19
N ASP A 299 10.54 -30.32 -19.14
CA ASP A 299 11.66 -30.62 -18.24
C ASP A 299 12.36 -31.98 -18.54
N GLN A 300 11.97 -32.67 -19.61
CA GLN A 300 12.43 -34.01 -19.95
C GLN A 300 13.13 -34.10 -21.31
N VAL A 301 14.15 -34.96 -21.35
CA VAL A 301 14.80 -35.43 -22.57
C VAL A 301 14.64 -36.94 -22.66
N LEU A 302 13.89 -37.40 -23.67
CA LEU A 302 13.79 -38.80 -24.06
C LEU A 302 14.80 -39.10 -25.16
N ILE A 303 15.70 -40.05 -24.91
CA ILE A 303 16.60 -40.63 -25.90
C ILE A 303 16.00 -41.96 -26.38
N LYS A 304 15.72 -42.05 -27.69
CA LYS A 304 15.10 -43.24 -28.26
C LYS A 304 16.04 -44.43 -28.25
N LYS A 305 15.52 -45.63 -27.99
CA LYS A 305 16.30 -46.88 -27.98
C LYS A 305 17.04 -47.14 -29.29
N GLU A 306 16.48 -46.73 -30.44
CA GLU A 306 17.11 -46.96 -31.75
C GLU A 306 18.48 -46.29 -31.86
N TYR A 307 18.68 -45.15 -31.19
CA TYR A 307 19.98 -44.49 -31.09
C TYR A 307 20.98 -45.33 -30.30
N ILE A 308 20.57 -45.83 -29.14
CA ILE A 308 21.41 -46.65 -28.27
C ILE A 308 21.76 -47.98 -28.94
N GLU A 309 20.80 -48.64 -29.58
CA GLU A 309 21.02 -49.88 -30.34
C GLU A 309 21.96 -49.66 -31.52
N ARG A 310 21.86 -48.52 -32.21
CA ARG A 310 22.81 -48.17 -33.27
C ARG A 310 24.22 -47.98 -32.73
N LEU A 311 24.39 -47.29 -31.59
CA LEU A 311 25.71 -47.13 -30.96
C LEU A 311 26.31 -48.49 -30.58
N ILE A 312 25.52 -49.38 -29.97
CA ILE A 312 25.96 -50.75 -29.61
C ILE A 312 26.31 -51.56 -30.86
N TYR A 313 25.56 -51.41 -31.96
CA TYR A 313 25.86 -52.09 -33.22
C TYR A 313 27.19 -51.61 -33.84
N LEU A 314 27.44 -50.30 -33.80
CA LEU A 314 28.65 -49.70 -34.35
C LEU A 314 29.90 -49.98 -33.50
N ASP A 315 29.75 -50.11 -32.18
CA ASP A 315 30.82 -50.51 -31.27
C ASP A 315 30.31 -51.47 -30.18
N PRO A 316 30.28 -52.79 -30.46
CA PRO A 316 29.79 -53.80 -29.51
C PRO A 316 30.57 -53.86 -28.19
N ASN A 317 31.83 -53.38 -28.17
CA ASN A 317 32.66 -53.36 -26.96
C ASN A 317 32.26 -52.22 -26.01
N GLN A 318 31.49 -51.24 -26.47
CA GLN A 318 30.94 -50.19 -25.61
C GLN A 318 29.61 -50.56 -24.96
N LYS A 319 29.10 -51.78 -25.16
CA LYS A 319 27.88 -52.27 -24.51
C LYS A 319 27.91 -52.13 -22.98
N GLU A 320 29.08 -52.29 -22.35
CA GLU A 320 29.28 -52.09 -20.90
C GLU A 320 29.46 -50.61 -20.48
N ARG A 321 29.75 -49.70 -21.42
CA ARG A 321 29.81 -48.25 -21.17
C ARG A 321 28.44 -47.60 -21.32
N TYR A 322 27.60 -48.08 -22.22
CA TYR A 322 26.21 -47.61 -22.36
C TYR A 322 25.27 -48.13 -21.26
N THR A 323 25.77 -49.00 -20.37
CA THR A 323 25.11 -49.33 -19.10
C THR A 323 25.39 -48.32 -17.98
N ASN A 324 26.27 -47.34 -18.19
CA ASN A 324 26.57 -46.23 -17.28
C ASN A 324 26.85 -44.94 -18.11
N LEU A 325 25.79 -44.26 -18.54
CA LEU A 325 25.91 -43.02 -19.32
C LEU A 325 26.10 -41.80 -18.40
N CYS A 326 27.34 -41.41 -18.09
CA CYS A 326 27.57 -40.11 -17.45
C CYS A 326 27.32 -38.98 -18.46
N PHE A 327 26.33 -38.11 -18.18
CA PHE A 327 26.04 -36.87 -18.91
C PHE A 327 26.56 -35.65 -18.15
#